data_AF-A0A8S0G482-F1
#
_entry.id   AF-A0A8S0G482-F1
#
_cell.length_a   1.000
_cell.length_b   1.000
_cell.length_c   1.000
_cell.angle_alpha   90.00
_cell.angle_beta   90.00
_cell.angle_gamma   90.00
#
_symmetry.space_group_name_H-M   'P 1'
#
loop_
_entity.id
_entity.type
_entity.pdbx_description
1 polymer ?
#
loop_
_entity_poly.entity_id
_entity_poly.type
_entity_poly.pdbx_seq_one_letter_code
_entity_poly.pdbx_strand_id
1 'polypeptide(L)' 'MLSVGEGPGIATNIGVALFDDEGNLVPINRPPANWKRLYSGSTSLHFIAKYRATGRRVTGGIANAQAWFSLTYQ' A
#
# COMPACT_ATOMS: atom_id res chain seq x y z
N MET A 1 -4.37 4.71 -0.90
CA MET A 1 -2.91 5.00 -0.85
C MET A 1 -2.56 5.35 0.57
N LEU A 2 -1.32 5.13 0.98
CA LEU A 2 -0.83 5.51 2.30
C LEU A 2 -0.20 6.90 2.24
N SER A 3 -0.48 7.72 3.24
CA SER A 3 0.19 9.00 3.44
C SER A 3 1.63 8.76 3.92
N VAL A 4 2.54 9.66 3.54
CA VAL A 4 3.95 9.61 3.92
C VAL A 4 4.31 10.52 5.11
N GLY A 5 3.30 11.08 5.76
CA GLY A 5 3.42 12.03 6.87
C GLY A 5 3.24 13.49 6.45
N GLU A 6 3.30 14.40 7.42
CA GLU A 6 3.23 15.84 7.23
C GLU A 6 4.28 16.54 8.12
N GLY A 7 4.82 17.67 7.66
CA GLY A 7 5.76 18.50 8.43
C GLY A 7 7.06 18.84 7.70
N PRO A 8 7.95 19.61 8.36
CA PRO A 8 9.23 20.00 7.78
C PRO A 8 10.09 18.79 7.40
N GLY A 9 10.63 18.80 6.18
CA GLY A 9 11.49 17.72 5.68
C GLY A 9 10.77 16.46 5.19
N ILE A 10 9.42 16.43 5.24
CA ILE A 10 8.62 15.35 4.67
C ILE A 10 8.37 15.62 3.17
N ALA A 11 8.44 14.56 2.36
CA ALA A 11 8.16 14.65 0.93
C ALA A 11 6.69 15.04 0.69
N THR A 12 6.44 15.93 -0.27
CA THR A 12 5.07 16.36 -0.60
C THR A 12 4.63 15.81 -1.95
N ASN A 13 3.31 15.68 -2.12
CA ASN A 13 2.68 15.20 -3.35
C ASN A 13 3.10 13.77 -3.76
N ILE A 14 3.45 12.94 -2.77
CA ILE A 14 3.80 11.53 -2.96
C ILE A 14 3.07 10.68 -1.92
N GLY A 15 2.70 9.47 -2.29
CA GLY A 15 2.11 8.47 -1.41
C GLY A 15 2.65 7.09 -1.72
N VAL A 16 2.42 6.13 -0.83
CA VAL A 16 2.74 4.71 -1.11
C VAL A 16 1.48 4.00 -1.61
N ALA A 17 1.58 3.37 -2.77
CA ALA A 17 0.55 2.53 -3.35
C ALA A 17 0.96 1.06 -3.25
N LEU A 18 0.00 0.21 -2.92
CA LEU A 18 0.16 -1.24 -2.84
C LEU A 18 -0.50 -1.87 -4.06
N PHE A 19 0.13 -2.91 -4.58
CA PHE A 19 -0.34 -3.69 -5.71
C PHE A 19 -0.27 -5.18 -5.36
N ASP A 20 -1.12 -5.98 -5.98
CA ASP A 20 -1.05 -7.43 -5.88
C ASP A 20 0.10 -8.00 -6.73
N ASP A 21 0.22 -9.32 -6.76
CA ASP A 21 1.20 -10.08 -7.51
C ASP A 21 1.08 -9.92 -9.03
N GLU A 22 -0.11 -9.55 -9.51
CA GLU A 22 -0.42 -9.29 -10.92
C GLU A 22 -0.18 -7.81 -11.28
N GLY A 23 0.13 -6.96 -10.30
CA GLY A 23 0.36 -5.53 -10.49
C GLY A 23 -0.92 -4.70 -10.48
N ASN A 24 -2.07 -5.26 -10.09
CA ASN A 24 -3.31 -4.51 -9.92
C ASN A 24 -3.26 -3.70 -8.62
N LEU A 25 -3.85 -2.51 -8.63
CA LEU A 25 -3.88 -1.64 -7.46
C LEU A 25 -4.73 -2.25 -6.34
N VAL A 26 -4.15 -2.41 -5.15
CA VAL A 26 -4.89 -2.82 -3.94
C VAL A 26 -5.46 -1.57 -3.26
N PRO A 27 -6.79 -1.39 -3.24
CA PRO A 27 -7.40 -0.26 -2.56
C PRO A 27 -7.29 -0.41 -1.04
N ILE A 28 -6.73 0.61 -0.38
CA ILE A 28 -6.57 0.67 1.08
C ILE A 28 -7.87 1.20 1.72
N ASN A 29 -8.18 0.76 2.94
CA ASN A 29 -9.39 1.10 3.70
C ASN A 29 -10.69 0.71 2.97
N ARG A 30 -10.67 -0.41 2.26
CA ARG A 30 -11.86 -1.03 1.69
C ARG A 30 -12.13 -2.39 2.32
N PRO A 31 -13.40 -2.84 2.33
CA PRO A 31 -13.73 -4.21 2.71
C PRO A 31 -12.90 -5.22 1.91
N PRO A 32 -12.59 -6.40 2.47
CA PRO A 32 -11.87 -7.45 1.75
C PRO A 32 -12.60 -7.80 0.46
N ALA A 33 -12.05 -7.38 -0.68
CA ALA A 33 -12.62 -7.66 -1.99
C ALA A 33 -12.05 -8.96 -2.59
N ASN A 34 -10.83 -9.32 -2.19
CA ASN A 34 -10.09 -10.45 -2.75
C ASN A 34 -9.96 -11.55 -1.71
N TRP A 35 -10.70 -12.65 -1.93
CA TRP A 35 -10.57 -13.87 -1.16
C TRP A 35 -9.50 -14.75 -1.83
N LYS A 36 -8.36 -14.98 -1.16
CA LYS A 36 -7.37 -15.97 -1.60
C LYS A 36 -7.65 -17.27 -0.86
N ARG A 37 -7.80 -18.37 -1.60
CA ARG A 37 -7.96 -19.70 -1.03
C ARG A 37 -6.67 -20.10 -0.32
N LEU A 38 -6.77 -20.43 0.96
CA LEU A 38 -5.66 -21.01 1.70
C LEU A 38 -5.58 -22.49 1.37
N TYR A 39 -4.40 -22.95 0.96
CA TYR A 39 -4.12 -24.37 0.74
C TYR A 39 -3.42 -24.94 1.97
N SER A 40 -3.55 -26.25 2.20
CA SER A 40 -2.81 -26.93 3.27
C SER A 40 -1.30 -26.79 3.02
N GLY A 41 -0.60 -26.07 3.89
CA GLY A 41 0.82 -25.77 3.76
C GLY A 41 1.13 -24.28 4.00
N SER A 42 2.37 -23.87 3.70
CA SER A 42 2.75 -22.46 3.77
C SER A 42 2.05 -21.67 2.68
N THR A 43 1.37 -20.58 3.05
CA THR A 43 0.76 -19.64 2.09
C THR A 43 1.50 -18.32 2.16
N SER A 44 2.15 -17.94 1.06
CA SER A 44 2.78 -16.63 0.89
C SER A 44 1.88 -15.71 0.09
N LEU A 45 1.63 -14.50 0.59
CA LEU A 45 0.93 -13.44 -0.12
C LEU A 45 1.94 -12.42 -0.63
N HIS A 46 2.00 -12.25 -1.94
CA HIS A 46 2.94 -11.35 -2.59
C HIS A 46 2.28 -10.01 -2.88
N PHE A 47 2.96 -8.92 -2.52
CA PHE A 47 2.52 -7.55 -2.78
C PHE A 47 3.69 -6.72 -3.27
N ILE A 48 3.39 -5.68 -4.04
CA ILE A 48 4.36 -4.72 -4.54
C ILE A 48 4.03 -3.34 -3.95
N ALA A 49 5.03 -2.67 -3.37
CA ALA A 49 4.91 -1.29 -2.92
C ALA A 49 5.63 -0.35 -3.89
N LYS A 50 4.97 0.74 -4.30
CA LYS A 50 5.59 1.79 -5.13
C LYS A 50 5.21 3.17 -4.61
N TYR A 51 6.12 4.12 -4.73
CA TYR A 51 5.76 5.53 -4.60
C TYR A 51 4.92 5.97 -5.80
N ARG A 52 3.88 6.76 -5.52
CA ARG A 52 2.98 7.32 -6.53
C ARG A 52 2.80 8.81 -6.29
N ALA A 53 2.97 9.61 -7.34
CA ALA A 53 2.69 11.04 -7.28
C ALA A 53 1.18 11.28 -7.07
N THR A 54 0.85 12.19 -6.16
CA THR A 54 -0.53 12.61 -5.84
C THR A 54 -0.82 14.04 -6.29
N GLY A 55 0.21 14.79 -6.70
CA GLY A 55 0.10 16.14 -7.22
C GLY A 55 1.13 16.41 -8.33
N ARG A 56 1.01 17.57 -8.97
CA ARG A 56 1.86 17.95 -10.13
C ARG A 56 3.33 18.14 -9.79
N ARG A 57 3.66 18.65 -8.60
CA ARG A 57 5.04 18.96 -8.19
C ARG A 57 5.42 18.17 -6.96
N VAL A 58 6.18 17.10 -7.14
CA VAL A 58 6.74 16.32 -6.04
C VAL A 58 7.94 17.05 -5.45
N THR A 59 8.03 17.11 -4.13
CA THR A 59 9.23 17.59 -3.43
C THR A 59 9.90 16.44 -2.68
N GLY A 60 11.23 16.38 -2.73
CA GLY A 60 11.99 15.40 -1.96
C GLY A 60 11.89 15.65 -0.46
N GLY A 61 12.10 14.58 0.32
CA GLY A 61 12.03 14.56 1.77
C GLY A 61 11.88 13.13 2.29
N ILE A 62 11.70 12.98 3.60
CA ILE A 62 11.38 11.70 4.22
C ILE A 62 9.98 11.26 3.74
N ALA A 63 9.83 9.98 3.38
CA ALA A 63 8.58 9.45 2.83
C ALA A 63 8.16 8.14 3.52
N ASN A 64 7.88 8.19 4.82
CA ASN A 64 7.57 7.00 5.62
C ASN A 64 6.07 6.73 5.64
N ALA A 65 5.65 5.51 5.32
CA ALA A 65 4.25 5.10 5.36
C ALA A 65 4.06 3.90 6.30
N GLN A 66 2.90 3.83 6.95
CA GLN A 66 2.50 2.72 7.82
C GLN A 66 1.12 2.21 7.39
N ALA A 67 0.93 0.89 7.49
CA ALA A 67 -0.35 0.24 7.23
C ALA A 67 -0.54 -0.96 8.15
N TRP A 68 -1.80 -1.22 8.51
CA TRP A 68 -2.20 -2.44 9.17
C TRP A 68 -2.64 -3.48 8.13
N PHE A 69 -2.18 -4.71 8.27
CA PHE A 69 -2.59 -5.84 7.44
C PHE A 69 -3.50 -6.77 8.24
N SER A 70 -4.78 -6.82 7.87
CA SER A 70 -5.79 -7.65 8.54
C SER A 70 -6.11 -8.89 7.72
N LEU A 71 -6.13 -10.07 8.35
CA LEU A 71 -6.65 -11.30 7.76
C LEU A 71 -8.02 -11.62 8.37
N THR A 72 -9.00 -11.85 7.51
CA THR A 72 -10.34 -12.31 7.91
C THR A 72 -10.55 -13.71 7.34
N TYR A 73 -10.89 -14.66 8.22
CA TYR A 73 -11.17 -16.05 7.86
C TYR A 73 -12.70 -16.25 7.77
N GLN A 74 -13.12 -17.14 6.87
CA GLN A 74 -14.51 -17.62 6.75
C GLN A 74 -14.62 -19.04 7.25
#